data_AF-A0A958LVG7-F1
#
_entry.id   AF-A0A958LVG7-F1
#
_cell.length_a   1.000
_cell.length_b   1.000
_cell.length_c   1.000
_cell.angle_alpha   90.00
_cell.angle_beta   90.00
_cell.angle_gamma   90.00
#
_symmetry.space_group_name_H-M   'P 1'
#
loop_
_entity.id
_entity.type
_entity.pdbx_description
1 polymer ?
#
loop_
_entity_poly.entity_id
_entity_poly.type
_entity_poly.pdbx_seq_one_letter_code
_entity_poly.pdbx_strand_id
1 'polypeptide(L)'
;ESLKATSNASMVPLSYEYTTLSKENQKAVTKKIEAKFNLTKKRIPGKKTQFKETRTLIATLSENGKISKIRTDLPKDTFMSYFLVYLMLKSKTGIQTGSKYEYTAIAEEKAKITEGVARVSTLEDYKGFKAYKIENRFDNQNFISYVTNKGETIGVVNPGSGVEAELVGRPKDAIGEFPVPTTVLKTLFGEVPLGTDNIVSKALKQEAFQGTTNPPGSKQFGMPAGTGLVSKPKVEHIEKPLPKVESAESISKESN
;
A
#
# COMPACT_ATOMS: atom_id res chain seq x y z
N GLU A 1 -7.20 14.12 0.79
CA GLU A 1 -7.83 13.23 -0.20
C GLU A 1 -7.64 11.77 0.21
N SER A 2 -8.38 10.86 -0.39
CA SER A 2 -8.26 9.41 -0.20
C SER A 2 -8.57 8.67 -1.50
N LEU A 3 -7.94 7.49 -1.65
CA LEU A 3 -8.15 6.59 -2.77
C LEU A 3 -8.20 5.15 -2.25
N LYS A 4 -9.21 4.42 -2.68
CA LYS A 4 -9.32 2.97 -2.51
C LYS A 4 -9.44 2.33 -3.89
N ALA A 5 -8.40 1.64 -4.34
CA ALA A 5 -8.34 1.04 -5.66
C ALA A 5 -8.14 -0.48 -5.57
N THR A 6 -8.82 -1.23 -6.45
CA THR A 6 -8.72 -2.69 -6.52
C THR A 6 -8.46 -3.13 -7.96
N SER A 7 -7.40 -3.93 -8.14
CA SER A 7 -7.04 -4.59 -9.39
C SER A 7 -6.82 -6.08 -9.15
N ASN A 8 -6.92 -6.90 -10.20
CA ASN A 8 -6.46 -8.29 -10.11
C ASN A 8 -4.93 -8.38 -10.26
N ALA A 9 -4.36 -9.58 -10.08
CA ALA A 9 -2.92 -9.84 -10.22
C ALA A 9 -2.36 -9.50 -11.63
N SER A 10 -3.23 -9.38 -12.63
CA SER A 10 -2.86 -8.97 -13.97
C SER A 10 -2.83 -7.44 -14.16
N MET A 11 -3.00 -6.64 -13.10
CA MET A 11 -3.13 -5.18 -13.13
C MET A 11 -4.40 -4.69 -13.82
N VAL A 12 -5.35 -5.59 -14.02
CA VAL A 12 -6.64 -5.24 -14.62
C VAL A 12 -7.49 -4.54 -13.56
N PRO A 13 -8.00 -3.34 -13.82
CA PRO A 13 -8.79 -2.59 -12.85
C PRO A 13 -10.16 -3.24 -12.61
N LEU A 14 -10.58 -3.30 -11.35
CA LEU A 14 -11.86 -3.88 -10.92
C LEU A 14 -12.80 -2.83 -10.34
N SER A 15 -12.29 -1.93 -9.50
CA SER A 15 -13.02 -0.79 -8.97
C SER A 15 -12.08 0.24 -8.36
N TYR A 16 -12.53 1.48 -8.25
CA TYR A 16 -11.93 2.43 -7.32
C TYR A 16 -12.95 3.40 -6.74
N GLU A 17 -12.60 3.97 -5.59
CA GLU A 17 -13.28 5.09 -4.95
C GLU A 17 -12.25 6.17 -4.64
N TYR A 18 -12.49 7.38 -5.13
CA TYR A 18 -11.67 8.55 -4.85
C TYR A 18 -12.53 9.60 -4.14
N THR A 19 -12.05 10.10 -3.00
CA THR A 19 -12.74 11.14 -2.23
C THR A 19 -11.77 12.27 -1.91
N THR A 20 -12.19 13.51 -2.17
CA THR A 20 -11.45 14.69 -1.76
C THR A 20 -12.36 15.70 -1.07
N LEU A 21 -11.75 16.42 -0.14
CA LEU A 21 -12.33 17.49 0.65
C LEU A 21 -11.46 18.71 0.41
N SER A 22 -12.03 19.74 -0.21
CA SER A 22 -11.38 21.01 -0.48
C SER A 22 -12.24 22.17 0.07
N LYS A 23 -11.68 23.38 0.06
CA LYS A 23 -12.44 24.60 0.36
C LYS A 23 -12.55 25.43 -0.91
N GLU A 24 -13.76 25.73 -1.33
CA GLU A 24 -14.05 26.68 -2.42
C GLU A 24 -14.91 27.80 -1.85
N ASN A 25 -14.48 29.06 -1.98
CA ASN A 25 -15.16 30.22 -1.40
C ASN A 25 -15.52 30.03 0.09
N GLN A 26 -14.57 29.50 0.88
CA GLN A 26 -14.71 29.17 2.31
C GLN A 26 -15.74 28.06 2.64
N LYS A 27 -16.40 27.47 1.66
CA LYS A 27 -17.30 26.32 1.85
C LYS A 27 -16.55 25.01 1.61
N ALA A 28 -16.83 24.01 2.44
CA ALA A 28 -16.31 22.67 2.22
C ALA A 28 -16.94 22.06 0.97
N VAL A 29 -16.10 21.73 -0.01
CA VAL A 29 -16.47 21.04 -1.24
C VAL A 29 -16.02 19.60 -1.10
N THR A 30 -16.96 18.68 -1.29
CA THR A 30 -16.65 17.25 -1.35
C THR A 30 -16.82 16.78 -2.79
N LYS A 31 -15.78 16.12 -3.30
CA LYS A 31 -15.82 15.43 -4.57
C LYS A 31 -15.58 13.96 -4.33
N LYS A 32 -16.48 13.12 -4.86
CA LYS A 32 -16.43 11.67 -4.77
C LYS A 32 -16.57 11.05 -6.16
N ILE A 33 -15.69 10.12 -6.49
CA ILE A 33 -15.75 9.32 -7.71
C ILE A 33 -15.84 7.85 -7.32
N GLU A 34 -16.88 7.17 -7.79
CA GLU A 34 -17.07 5.73 -7.59
C GLU A 34 -17.07 5.04 -8.95
N ALA A 35 -16.09 4.19 -9.20
CA ALA A 35 -15.87 3.57 -10.51
C ALA A 35 -15.89 2.04 -10.45
N LYS A 36 -16.52 1.46 -11.48
CA LYS A 36 -16.52 0.02 -11.77
C LYS A 36 -16.12 -0.23 -13.21
N PHE A 37 -15.61 -1.43 -13.46
CA PHE A 37 -15.14 -1.83 -14.78
C PHE A 37 -15.90 -3.05 -15.28
N ASN A 38 -16.50 -2.91 -16.47
CA ASN A 38 -17.25 -4.00 -17.10
C ASN A 38 -16.47 -4.55 -18.29
N LEU A 39 -16.42 -5.88 -18.40
CA LEU A 39 -15.88 -6.57 -19.57
C LEU A 39 -17.04 -7.02 -20.46
N THR A 40 -17.09 -6.53 -21.68
CA THR A 40 -18.04 -6.98 -22.69
C THR A 40 -17.30 -7.78 -23.75
N LYS A 41 -17.78 -8.98 -24.06
CA LYS A 41 -17.28 -9.78 -25.18
C LYS A 41 -18.32 -9.76 -26.30
N LYS A 42 -17.96 -9.19 -27.45
CA LYS A 42 -18.81 -9.19 -28.64
C LYS A 42 -18.18 -10.05 -29.72
N ARG A 43 -18.97 -10.91 -30.36
CA ARG A 43 -18.48 -11.69 -31.50
C ARG A 43 -18.10 -10.76 -32.63
N ILE A 44 -16.94 -11.01 -33.25
CA ILE A 44 -16.51 -10.23 -34.41
C ILE A 44 -17.36 -10.67 -35.62
N PRO A 45 -18.06 -9.75 -36.31
CA PRO A 45 -18.80 -10.09 -37.52
C PRO A 45 -17.91 -10.82 -38.53
N GLY A 46 -18.40 -11.92 -39.09
CA GLY A 46 -17.65 -12.73 -40.05
C GLY A 46 -16.64 -13.72 -39.46
N LYS A 47 -16.36 -13.71 -38.15
CA LYS A 47 -15.44 -14.67 -37.51
C LYS A 47 -16.18 -15.55 -36.49
N LYS A 48 -16.23 -16.87 -36.72
CA LYS A 48 -16.99 -17.81 -35.88
C LYS A 48 -16.40 -18.00 -34.47
N THR A 49 -15.09 -17.82 -34.31
CA THR A 49 -14.37 -18.15 -33.06
C THR A 49 -13.69 -16.95 -32.39
N GLN A 50 -13.76 -15.75 -32.98
CA GLN A 50 -13.09 -14.56 -32.43
C GLN A 50 -14.08 -13.61 -31.78
N PHE A 51 -13.74 -13.22 -30.55
CA PHE A 51 -14.48 -12.23 -29.78
C PHE A 51 -13.61 -10.97 -29.61
N LYS A 52 -14.23 -9.81 -29.76
CA LYS A 52 -13.67 -8.53 -29.34
C LYS A 52 -14.04 -8.31 -27.88
N GLU A 53 -13.01 -8.22 -27.04
CA GLU A 53 -13.16 -7.82 -25.66
C GLU A 53 -13.04 -6.30 -25.55
N THR A 54 -14.06 -5.65 -25.00
CA THR A 54 -14.03 -4.23 -24.67
C THR A 54 -14.22 -4.08 -23.17
N ARG A 55 -13.32 -3.38 -22.51
CA ARG A 55 -13.51 -2.95 -21.13
C ARG A 55 -14.08 -1.55 -21.12
N THR A 56 -15.02 -1.29 -20.23
CA THR A 56 -15.64 0.04 -20.09
C THR A 56 -15.54 0.48 -18.63
N LEU A 57 -14.99 1.66 -18.41
CA LEU A 57 -15.07 2.41 -17.16
C LEU A 57 -16.49 2.99 -17.03
N ILE A 58 -17.13 2.73 -15.89
CA ILE A 58 -18.39 3.36 -15.51
C ILE A 58 -18.15 4.03 -14.16
N ALA A 59 -18.16 5.36 -14.13
CA ALA A 59 -17.93 6.12 -12.93
C ALA A 59 -19.11 7.05 -12.61
N THR A 60 -19.43 7.16 -11.33
CA THR A 60 -20.35 8.16 -10.79
C THR A 60 -19.51 9.22 -10.10
N LEU A 61 -19.61 10.47 -10.57
CA LEU A 61 -18.98 11.64 -9.97
C LEU A 61 -20.05 12.41 -9.19
N SER A 62 -19.87 12.52 -7.88
CA SER A 62 -20.67 13.35 -6.99
C SER A 62 -19.84 14.55 -6.53
N GLU A 63 -20.28 15.76 -6.86
CA GLU A 63 -19.59 17.00 -6.51
C GLU A 63 -20.62 18.05 -6.12
N ASN A 64 -20.53 18.57 -4.90
CA ASN A 64 -21.47 19.58 -4.37
C ASN A 64 -22.96 19.19 -4.54
N GLY A 65 -23.28 17.92 -4.32
CA GLY A 65 -24.63 17.36 -4.46
C GLY A 65 -25.07 17.11 -5.91
N LYS A 66 -24.28 17.51 -6.90
CA LYS A 66 -24.53 17.18 -8.31
C LYS A 66 -23.93 15.83 -8.63
N ILE A 67 -24.72 14.97 -9.26
CA ILE A 67 -24.30 13.64 -9.69
C ILE A 67 -24.18 13.64 -11.21
N SER A 68 -23.05 13.20 -11.73
CA SER A 68 -22.81 12.95 -13.15
C SER A 68 -22.27 11.54 -13.37
N LYS A 69 -22.53 10.98 -14.55
CA LYS A 69 -22.05 9.64 -14.93
C LYS A 69 -21.06 9.75 -16.07
N ILE A 70 -19.94 9.08 -15.93
CA ILE A 70 -18.88 8.97 -16.93
C ILE A 70 -18.87 7.54 -17.42
N ARG A 71 -18.86 7.37 -18.74
CA ARG A 71 -18.71 6.08 -19.40
C ARG A 71 -17.64 6.18 -20.47
N THR A 72 -16.60 5.38 -20.36
CA THR A 72 -15.45 5.44 -21.27
C THR A 72 -14.94 4.05 -21.57
N ASP A 73 -14.79 3.72 -22.84
CA ASP A 73 -14.15 2.48 -23.25
C ASP A 73 -12.64 2.58 -23.00
N LEU A 74 -12.08 1.54 -22.38
CA LEU A 74 -10.67 1.48 -22.04
C LEU A 74 -9.87 0.86 -23.19
N PRO A 75 -8.77 1.51 -23.61
CA PRO A 75 -7.75 0.85 -24.40
C PRO A 75 -7.23 -0.42 -23.72
N LYS A 76 -6.64 -1.30 -24.53
CA LYS A 76 -5.96 -2.48 -24.00
C LYS A 76 -4.83 -2.04 -23.07
N ASP A 77 -4.56 -2.85 -22.04
CA ASP A 77 -3.46 -2.65 -21.09
C ASP A 77 -3.56 -1.37 -20.24
N THR A 78 -4.73 -0.68 -20.28
CA THR A 78 -5.02 0.42 -19.36
C THR A 78 -5.20 -0.11 -17.93
N PHE A 79 -4.53 0.55 -16.98
CA PHE A 79 -4.57 0.24 -15.56
C PHE A 79 -4.81 1.53 -14.74
N MET A 80 -4.92 1.41 -13.42
CA MET A 80 -5.04 2.56 -12.50
C MET A 80 -3.67 3.18 -12.22
N SER A 81 -3.53 4.50 -12.36
CA SER A 81 -2.24 5.19 -12.27
C SER A 81 -1.55 4.98 -10.92
N TYR A 82 -2.33 4.83 -9.84
CA TYR A 82 -1.83 4.54 -8.50
C TYR A 82 -0.98 3.26 -8.45
N PHE A 83 -1.20 2.32 -9.37
CA PHE A 83 -0.50 1.05 -9.41
C PHE A 83 0.74 1.04 -10.33
N LEU A 84 1.26 2.20 -10.73
CA LEU A 84 2.45 2.31 -11.59
C LEU A 84 3.65 1.50 -11.08
N VAL A 85 3.93 1.55 -9.77
CA VAL A 85 5.07 0.82 -9.19
C VAL A 85 4.94 -0.70 -9.39
N TYR A 86 3.73 -1.23 -9.26
CA TYR A 86 3.48 -2.66 -9.50
C TYR A 86 3.63 -3.02 -10.98
N LEU A 87 3.26 -2.12 -11.90
CA LEU A 87 3.53 -2.31 -13.34
C LEU A 87 5.04 -2.41 -13.59
N MET A 88 5.83 -1.53 -12.98
CA MET A 88 7.30 -1.57 -13.10
C MET A 88 7.88 -2.86 -12.52
N LEU A 89 7.46 -3.26 -11.31
CA LEU A 89 7.91 -4.51 -10.70
C LEU A 89 7.56 -5.74 -11.54
N LYS A 90 6.39 -5.75 -12.17
CA LYS A 90 5.95 -6.85 -13.04
C LYS A 90 6.65 -6.85 -14.40
N SER A 91 7.24 -5.73 -14.80
CA SER A 91 7.96 -5.63 -16.07
C SER A 91 9.19 -6.55 -16.08
N LYS A 92 9.68 -6.90 -17.27
CA LYS A 92 10.88 -7.72 -17.40
C LYS A 92 12.13 -7.07 -16.80
N THR A 93 12.19 -5.74 -16.79
CA THR A 93 13.31 -4.95 -16.26
C THR A 93 13.17 -4.68 -14.75
N GLY A 94 11.99 -4.87 -14.16
CA GLY A 94 11.74 -4.57 -12.74
C GLY A 94 11.83 -3.07 -12.44
N ILE A 95 12.33 -2.69 -11.26
CA ILE A 95 12.72 -1.30 -10.96
C ILE A 95 14.24 -1.23 -11.02
N GLN A 96 14.76 -0.67 -12.12
CA GLN A 96 16.20 -0.59 -12.35
C GLN A 96 16.56 0.78 -12.94
N THR A 97 17.65 1.37 -12.43
CA THR A 97 18.25 2.62 -12.92
C THR A 97 18.39 2.63 -14.44
N GLY A 98 17.98 3.73 -15.08
CA GLY A 98 17.99 3.91 -16.53
C GLY A 98 16.75 3.38 -17.26
N SER A 99 15.90 2.59 -16.59
CA SER A 99 14.71 2.03 -17.22
C SER A 99 13.64 3.08 -17.48
N LYS A 100 12.90 2.91 -18.57
CA LYS A 100 11.81 3.80 -19.00
C LYS A 100 10.53 2.97 -19.22
N TYR A 101 9.42 3.52 -18.78
CA TYR A 101 8.09 2.92 -18.86
C TYR A 101 7.13 3.93 -19.49
N GLU A 102 6.64 3.61 -20.68
CA GLU A 102 5.54 4.34 -21.31
C GLU A 102 4.26 3.57 -21.04
N TYR A 103 3.19 4.27 -20.68
CA TYR A 103 2.00 3.61 -20.18
C TYR A 103 0.74 4.44 -20.42
N THR A 104 -0.41 3.75 -20.45
CA THR A 104 -1.74 4.37 -20.47
C THR A 104 -2.45 4.00 -19.18
N ALA A 105 -2.91 5.00 -18.43
CA ALA A 105 -3.54 4.77 -17.15
C ALA A 105 -4.75 5.67 -16.93
N ILE A 106 -5.55 5.30 -15.94
CA ILE A 106 -6.69 6.08 -15.47
C ILE A 106 -6.18 7.03 -14.40
N ALA A 107 -6.41 8.32 -14.60
CA ALA A 107 -6.32 9.37 -13.60
C ALA A 107 -7.58 9.30 -12.72
N GLU A 108 -7.46 8.66 -11.55
CA GLU A 108 -8.56 8.31 -10.64
C GLU A 108 -9.29 9.55 -10.11
N GLU A 109 -8.59 10.67 -9.98
CA GLU A 109 -9.11 11.95 -9.51
C GLU A 109 -9.99 12.68 -10.55
N LYS A 110 -9.94 12.24 -11.82
CA LYS A 110 -10.72 12.80 -12.94
C LYS A 110 -11.55 11.74 -13.69
N ALA A 111 -11.40 10.47 -13.36
CA ALA A 111 -11.95 9.35 -14.13
C ALA A 111 -11.60 9.41 -15.63
N LYS A 112 -10.39 9.87 -15.94
CA LYS A 112 -9.93 10.13 -17.31
C LYS A 112 -8.78 9.20 -17.67
N ILE A 113 -8.72 8.78 -18.94
CA ILE A 113 -7.59 8.02 -19.46
C ILE A 113 -6.54 9.00 -19.97
N THR A 114 -5.30 8.81 -19.51
CA THR A 114 -4.17 9.65 -19.87
C THR A 114 -2.93 8.80 -20.07
N GLU A 115 -2.05 9.24 -20.96
CA GLU A 115 -0.74 8.63 -21.15
C GLU A 115 0.26 9.17 -20.13
N GLY A 116 1.21 8.33 -19.72
CA GLY A 116 2.27 8.69 -18.81
C GLY A 116 3.60 8.09 -19.23
N VAL A 117 4.66 8.71 -18.74
CA VAL A 117 6.02 8.23 -18.92
C VAL A 117 6.75 8.31 -17.60
N ALA A 118 7.31 7.19 -17.17
CA ALA A 118 8.12 7.12 -15.97
C ALA A 118 9.54 6.64 -16.28
N ARG A 119 10.51 7.23 -15.59
CA ARG A 119 11.94 6.91 -15.73
C ARG A 119 12.53 6.69 -14.35
N VAL A 120 13.29 5.61 -14.19
CA VAL A 120 14.07 5.34 -12.98
C VAL A 120 15.43 6.00 -13.17
N SER A 121 15.75 7.02 -12.37
CA SER A 121 16.94 7.86 -12.59
C SER A 121 18.15 7.40 -11.79
N THR A 122 18.05 7.32 -10.47
CA THR A 122 19.16 6.97 -9.55
C THR A 122 18.68 6.06 -8.42
N LEU A 123 19.63 5.36 -7.79
CA LEU A 123 19.44 4.69 -6.49
C LEU A 123 20.16 5.54 -5.44
N GLU A 124 19.45 6.02 -4.44
CA GLU A 124 19.97 6.93 -3.42
C GLU A 124 19.47 6.59 -2.02
N ASP A 125 20.16 7.08 -1.00
CA ASP A 125 19.73 6.98 0.38
C ASP A 125 18.72 8.12 0.66
N TYR A 126 17.44 7.77 0.78
CA TYR A 126 16.35 8.70 1.04
C TYR A 126 15.65 8.35 2.36
N LYS A 127 15.71 9.27 3.33
CA LYS A 127 15.10 9.12 4.67
C LYS A 127 15.48 7.79 5.37
N GLY A 128 16.75 7.40 5.27
CA GLY A 128 17.28 6.18 5.88
C GLY A 128 17.05 4.89 5.08
N PHE A 129 16.46 4.97 3.88
CA PHE A 129 16.21 3.83 3.02
C PHE A 129 16.91 3.97 1.67
N LYS A 130 17.46 2.87 1.16
CA LYS A 130 17.87 2.79 -0.24
C LYS A 130 16.63 2.78 -1.13
N ALA A 131 16.44 3.84 -1.90
CA ALA A 131 15.27 4.05 -2.74
C ALA A 131 15.67 4.48 -4.15
N TYR A 132 14.95 3.96 -5.13
CA TYR A 132 15.02 4.42 -6.51
C TYR A 132 14.25 5.73 -6.65
N LYS A 133 14.90 6.72 -7.24
CA LYS A 133 14.25 7.94 -7.70
C LYS A 133 13.54 7.67 -9.02
N ILE A 134 12.24 7.88 -9.05
CA ILE A 134 11.37 7.63 -10.20
C ILE A 134 10.75 8.97 -10.62
N GLU A 135 11.13 9.44 -11.80
CA GLU A 135 10.58 10.63 -12.43
C GLU A 135 9.38 10.21 -13.27
N ASN A 136 8.19 10.71 -12.94
CA ASN A 136 6.96 10.37 -13.64
C ASN A 136 6.30 11.64 -14.19
N ARG A 137 5.96 11.62 -15.48
CA ARG A 137 5.11 12.64 -16.10
C ARG A 137 3.76 12.02 -16.43
N PHE A 138 2.71 12.51 -15.79
CA PHE A 138 1.35 12.00 -15.94
C PHE A 138 0.33 13.13 -15.82
N ASP A 139 -0.65 13.18 -16.73
CA ASP A 139 -1.68 14.23 -16.77
C ASP A 139 -1.13 15.66 -16.71
N ASN A 140 -0.08 15.91 -17.50
CA ASN A 140 0.68 17.17 -17.57
C ASN A 140 1.31 17.62 -16.24
N GLN A 141 1.44 16.71 -15.27
CA GLN A 141 2.14 16.95 -14.01
C GLN A 141 3.39 16.11 -13.95
N ASN A 142 4.39 16.63 -13.25
CA ASN A 142 5.62 15.90 -12.94
C ASN A 142 5.55 15.45 -11.49
N PHE A 143 6.02 14.23 -11.24
CA PHE A 143 6.15 13.65 -9.92
C PHE A 143 7.53 13.01 -9.79
N ILE A 144 8.12 13.10 -8.60
CA ILE A 144 9.34 12.40 -8.24
C ILE A 144 8.97 11.49 -7.06
N SER A 145 9.02 10.19 -7.28
CA SER A 145 8.74 9.19 -6.26
C SER A 145 10.02 8.51 -5.81
N TYR A 146 10.14 8.25 -4.51
CA TYR A 146 11.22 7.46 -3.93
C TYR A 146 10.68 6.09 -3.53
N VAL A 147 11.14 5.04 -4.21
CA VAL A 147 10.55 3.71 -4.11
C VAL A 147 11.62 2.66 -3.82
N THR A 148 11.39 1.81 -2.83
CA THR A 148 12.34 0.73 -2.50
C THR A 148 12.38 -0.34 -3.60
N ASN A 149 13.37 -1.22 -3.55
CA ASN A 149 13.42 -2.39 -4.45
C ASN A 149 12.22 -3.35 -4.31
N LYS A 150 11.45 -3.25 -3.22
CA LYS A 150 10.22 -4.01 -2.99
C LYS A 150 8.96 -3.29 -3.49
N GLY A 151 9.08 -2.07 -4.03
CA GLY A 151 7.96 -1.27 -4.47
C GLY A 151 7.27 -0.47 -3.37
N GLU A 152 7.90 -0.28 -2.21
CA GLU A 152 7.34 0.57 -1.15
C GLU A 152 7.69 2.04 -1.43
N THR A 153 6.68 2.88 -1.59
CA THR A 153 6.88 4.33 -1.81
C THR A 153 7.14 5.03 -0.47
N ILE A 154 8.33 5.61 -0.33
CA ILE A 154 8.79 6.33 0.86
C ILE A 154 8.38 7.80 0.80
N GLY A 155 8.33 8.39 -0.39
CA GLY A 155 7.85 9.74 -0.59
C GLY A 155 7.56 10.06 -2.04
N VAL A 156 6.76 11.10 -2.25
CA VAL A 156 6.38 11.64 -3.56
C VAL A 156 6.46 13.15 -3.48
N VAL A 157 7.07 13.76 -4.49
CA VAL A 157 7.18 15.21 -4.65
C VAL A 157 6.56 15.59 -5.98
N ASN A 158 5.65 16.56 -5.98
CA ASN A 158 5.21 17.24 -7.19
C ASN A 158 5.95 18.58 -7.30
N PRO A 159 7.04 18.68 -8.07
CA PRO A 159 7.82 19.91 -8.17
C PRO A 159 7.04 21.09 -8.76
N GLY A 160 5.98 20.83 -9.54
CA GLY A 160 5.17 21.89 -10.13
C GLY A 160 4.30 22.62 -9.10
N SER A 161 3.81 21.91 -8.08
CA SER A 161 2.98 22.48 -7.01
C SER A 161 3.73 22.69 -5.69
N GLY A 162 4.94 22.14 -5.55
CA GLY A 162 5.69 22.11 -4.29
C GLY A 162 5.05 21.18 -3.24
N VAL A 163 4.10 20.34 -3.63
CA VAL A 163 3.44 19.41 -2.72
C VAL A 163 4.32 18.18 -2.53
N GLU A 164 4.52 17.79 -1.27
CA GLU A 164 5.24 16.60 -0.88
C GLU A 164 4.35 15.70 -0.03
N ALA A 165 4.45 14.39 -0.25
CA ALA A 165 3.85 13.37 0.58
C ALA A 165 4.95 12.41 1.04
N GLU A 166 4.92 12.02 2.31
CA GLU A 166 5.88 11.11 2.90
C GLU A 166 5.19 9.94 3.61
N LEU A 167 5.85 8.79 3.60
CA LEU A 167 5.46 7.65 4.40
C LEU A 167 6.00 7.84 5.82
N VAL A 168 5.09 7.81 6.80
CA VAL A 168 5.44 7.96 8.21
C VAL A 168 5.10 6.71 9.02
N GLY A 169 5.83 6.51 10.11
CA GLY A 169 5.67 5.33 10.98
C GLY A 169 4.70 5.53 12.15
N ARG A 170 4.21 6.76 12.39
CA ARG A 170 3.31 7.07 13.52
C ARG A 170 2.19 8.02 13.08
N PRO A 171 0.95 7.85 13.59
CA PRO A 171 -0.18 8.74 13.26
C PRO A 171 0.08 10.22 13.54
N LYS A 172 0.76 10.53 14.64
CA LYS A 172 1.10 11.92 15.00
C LYS A 172 1.97 12.62 13.95
N ASP A 173 2.84 11.86 13.30
CA ASP A 173 3.77 12.41 12.30
C ASP A 173 3.00 12.71 10.99
N ALA A 174 1.88 12.02 10.73
CA ALA A 174 1.05 12.25 9.55
C ALA A 174 0.21 13.53 9.63
N ILE A 175 -0.11 13.99 10.84
CA ILE A 175 -0.91 15.21 11.08
C ILE A 175 -0.04 16.40 11.49
N GLY A 176 1.19 16.17 11.94
CA GLY A 176 2.10 17.20 12.42
C GLY A 176 1.46 18.04 13.54
N GLU A 177 1.56 19.36 13.43
CA GLU A 177 0.95 20.30 14.35
C GLU A 177 -0.53 20.62 14.02
N PHE A 178 -1.06 20.05 12.95
CA PHE A 178 -2.40 20.35 12.46
C PHE A 178 -3.38 19.26 12.92
N PRO A 179 -4.14 19.49 14.01
CA PRO A 179 -5.12 18.52 14.46
C PRO A 179 -6.20 18.36 13.37
N VAL A 180 -6.24 17.20 12.73
CA VAL A 180 -7.31 16.85 11.78
C VAL A 180 -8.46 16.22 12.56
N PRO A 181 -9.69 16.76 12.47
CA PRO A 181 -10.82 16.18 13.17
C PRO A 181 -11.06 14.71 12.76
N THR A 182 -11.29 13.84 13.73
CA THR A 182 -11.58 12.41 13.50
C THR A 182 -12.71 12.19 12.49
N THR A 183 -13.73 13.05 12.50
CA THR A 183 -14.83 13.02 11.53
C THR A 183 -14.33 13.19 10.10
N VAL A 184 -13.40 14.13 9.86
CA VAL A 184 -12.81 14.36 8.53
C VAL A 184 -12.01 13.14 8.07
N LEU A 185 -11.22 12.53 8.97
CA LEU A 185 -10.46 11.32 8.67
C LEU A 185 -11.38 10.14 8.34
N LYS A 186 -12.47 9.95 9.10
CA LYS A 186 -13.47 8.91 8.80
C LYS A 186 -14.22 9.18 7.50
N THR A 187 -14.51 10.42 7.16
CA THR A 187 -15.12 10.76 5.86
C THR A 187 -14.19 10.43 4.70
N LEU A 188 -12.89 10.66 4.86
CA LEU A 188 -11.90 10.36 3.82
C LEU A 188 -11.61 8.85 3.74
N PHE A 189 -11.31 8.20 4.86
CA PHE A 189 -10.70 6.87 4.87
C PHE A 189 -11.65 5.76 5.37
N GLY A 190 -12.87 6.09 5.81
CA GLY A 190 -13.79 5.19 6.49
C GLY A 190 -13.42 4.97 7.96
N GLU A 191 -12.15 4.66 8.21
CA GLU A 191 -11.54 4.52 9.54
C GLU A 191 -10.29 5.38 9.65
N VAL A 192 -9.84 5.67 10.88
CA VAL A 192 -8.61 6.44 11.10
C VAL A 192 -7.39 5.54 10.83
N PRO A 193 -6.54 5.84 9.84
CA PRO A 193 -5.37 5.01 9.54
C PRO A 193 -4.37 5.02 10.72
N LEU A 194 -3.96 3.84 11.16
CA LEU A 194 -3.00 3.70 12.27
C LEU A 194 -1.53 3.73 11.81
N GLY A 195 -1.26 3.53 10.51
CA GLY A 195 0.10 3.60 9.95
C GLY A 195 1.07 2.55 10.50
N THR A 196 0.59 1.41 11.01
CA THR A 196 1.42 0.44 11.73
C THR A 196 2.10 -0.60 10.86
N ASP A 197 1.57 -0.87 9.66
CA ASP A 197 2.10 -1.84 8.71
C ASP A 197 2.76 -1.14 7.51
N ASN A 198 3.94 -0.58 7.75
CA ASN A 198 4.80 -0.06 6.70
C ASN A 198 6.27 -0.15 7.10
N ILE A 199 7.17 -0.04 6.13
CA ILE A 199 8.62 -0.10 6.29
C ILE A 199 9.15 0.88 7.36
N VAL A 200 8.64 2.11 7.41
CA VAL A 200 9.08 3.14 8.39
C VAL A 200 8.68 2.74 9.81
N SER A 201 7.43 2.33 10.02
CA SER A 201 6.93 1.81 11.31
C SER A 201 7.71 0.58 11.77
N LYS A 202 8.04 -0.34 10.84
CA LYS A 202 8.83 -1.54 11.13
C LYS A 202 10.26 -1.19 11.56
N ALA A 203 10.92 -0.26 10.86
CA ALA A 203 12.25 0.22 11.22
C ALA A 203 12.27 0.85 12.62
N LEU A 204 11.31 1.72 12.93
CA LEU A 204 11.18 2.35 14.26
C LEU A 204 10.98 1.33 15.39
N LYS A 205 10.20 0.27 15.15
CA LYS A 205 10.04 -0.82 16.11
C LYS A 205 11.35 -1.56 16.35
N GLN A 206 12.09 -1.87 15.28
CA GLN A 206 13.37 -2.58 15.38
C GLN A 206 14.42 -1.78 16.15
N GLU A 207 14.55 -0.47 15.89
CA GLU A 207 15.47 0.41 16.62
C GLU A 207 15.16 0.46 18.13
N ALA A 208 13.88 0.51 18.49
CA ALA A 208 13.45 0.50 19.90
C ALA A 208 13.85 -0.78 20.64
N PHE A 209 13.94 -1.93 19.95
CA PHE A 209 14.40 -3.20 20.53
C PHE A 209 15.94 -3.36 20.54
N GLN A 210 16.67 -2.67 19.65
CA GLN A 210 18.14 -2.71 19.65
C GLN A 210 18.75 -1.90 20.82
N GLY A 211 18.02 -0.91 21.35
CA GLY A 211 18.45 -0.12 22.51
C GLY A 211 18.50 -0.89 23.83
N THR A 212 17.99 -2.12 23.91
CA THR A 212 17.94 -2.92 25.15
C THR A 212 18.87 -4.12 25.17
N THR A 213 19.62 -4.39 24.10
CA THR A 213 20.49 -5.59 23.98
C THR A 213 21.99 -5.30 23.96
N ASN A 214 22.40 -4.03 23.97
CA ASN A 214 23.79 -3.68 24.26
C ASN A 214 23.97 -3.60 25.79
N PRO A 215 24.66 -4.56 26.45
CA PRO A 215 24.97 -4.40 27.86
C PRO A 215 25.79 -3.11 28.02
N PRO A 216 25.41 -2.21 28.95
CA PRO A 216 26.24 -1.05 29.24
C PRO A 216 27.63 -1.55 29.62
N GLY A 217 28.65 -0.88 29.05
CA GLY A 217 30.04 -1.29 29.15
C GLY A 217 30.48 -1.72 30.54
N SER A 218 31.41 -2.66 30.55
CA SER A 218 32.17 -3.16 31.70
C SER A 218 32.79 -2.03 32.53
N LYS A 219 31.99 -1.37 33.36
CA LYS A 219 32.48 -0.73 34.57
C LYS A 219 32.61 -1.85 35.60
N GLN A 220 33.86 -2.21 35.87
CA GLN A 220 34.28 -3.00 37.02
C GLN A 220 33.61 -2.43 38.27
N PHE A 221 32.53 -3.05 38.72
CA PHE A 221 31.98 -2.82 40.05
C PHE A 221 32.84 -3.62 41.03
N GLY A 222 33.57 -2.92 41.89
CA GLY A 222 34.25 -3.52 43.03
C GLY A 222 33.24 -4.26 43.90
N MET A 223 33.53 -5.53 44.18
CA MET A 223 32.77 -6.34 45.12
C MET A 223 32.91 -5.76 46.54
N PRO A 224 31.82 -5.54 47.29
CA PRO A 224 31.88 -5.51 48.75
C PRO A 224 31.90 -6.96 49.28
N ALA A 225 32.70 -7.19 50.32
CA ALA A 225 32.87 -8.48 50.99
C ALA A 225 31.54 -9.05 51.52
N GLY A 226 31.42 -10.38 51.46
CA GLY A 226 30.17 -11.11 51.64
C GLY A 226 29.66 -11.26 53.07
N THR A 227 28.40 -11.69 53.16
CA THR A 227 27.83 -12.39 54.31
C THR A 227 26.68 -13.27 53.82
N GLY A 228 26.75 -14.58 54.14
CA GLY A 228 25.56 -15.43 54.32
C GLY A 228 25.12 -16.31 53.14
N LEU A 229 25.91 -17.34 52.81
CA LEU A 229 25.37 -18.55 52.16
C LEU A 229 24.47 -19.29 53.16
N VAL A 230 23.18 -19.43 52.86
CA VAL A 230 22.34 -20.50 53.40
C VAL A 230 21.79 -21.29 52.23
N SER A 231 22.46 -22.40 51.95
CA SER A 231 21.97 -23.47 51.07
C SER A 231 20.85 -24.24 51.75
N LYS A 232 19.71 -24.41 51.07
CA LYS A 232 18.75 -25.49 51.37
C LYS A 232 18.66 -26.46 50.18
N PRO A 233 18.39 -27.75 50.45
CA PRO A 233 18.84 -28.84 49.59
C PRO A 233 17.84 -29.23 48.48
N LYS A 234 18.43 -29.92 47.51
CA LYS A 234 17.94 -30.65 46.34
C LYS A 234 16.76 -31.61 46.64
N VAL A 235 15.72 -31.58 45.80
CA VAL A 235 14.74 -32.67 45.59
C VAL A 235 14.31 -32.61 44.11
N GLU A 236 14.99 -33.37 43.25
CA GLU A 236 14.56 -34.64 42.61
C GLU A 236 13.82 -34.46 41.28
N HIS A 237 14.46 -35.01 40.24
CA HIS A 237 13.88 -35.28 38.94
C HIS A 237 12.72 -36.26 39.06
N ILE A 238 11.60 -35.95 38.43
CA ILE A 238 10.64 -36.96 37.97
C ILE A 238 10.49 -36.78 36.47
N GLU A 239 11.01 -37.74 35.71
CA GLU A 239 10.73 -37.94 34.29
C GLU A 239 9.30 -38.47 34.08
N LYS A 240 8.76 -38.14 32.91
CA LYS A 240 7.37 -38.27 32.45
C LYS A 240 6.85 -39.73 32.39
N PRO A 241 5.54 -39.88 32.14
CA PRO A 241 5.20 -40.39 30.80
C PRO A 241 4.09 -39.61 30.09
N LEU A 242 4.25 -39.51 28.76
CA LEU A 242 3.21 -39.11 27.80
C LEU A 242 2.05 -40.12 27.81
N PRO A 243 0.78 -39.68 27.72
CA PRO A 243 -0.31 -40.57 27.35
C PRO A 243 -0.37 -40.80 25.84
N LYS A 244 -0.69 -42.06 25.51
CA LYS A 244 -0.74 -42.72 24.20
C LYS A 244 -1.67 -42.04 23.19
N VAL A 245 -1.21 -42.08 21.93
CA VAL A 245 -2.05 -42.06 20.73
C VAL A 245 -2.77 -43.41 20.66
N GLU A 246 -4.10 -43.40 20.61
CA GLU A 246 -4.88 -44.55 20.16
C GLU A 246 -5.51 -44.21 18.80
N SER A 247 -5.07 -44.98 17.80
CA SER A 247 -5.63 -45.10 16.47
C SER A 247 -6.20 -46.50 16.33
N ALA A 248 -7.48 -46.62 15.96
CA ALA A 248 -8.09 -47.71 15.18
C ALA A 248 -9.61 -47.50 15.18
N GLU A 249 -10.21 -47.15 14.05
CA GLU A 249 -10.70 -48.05 12.99
C GLU A 249 -12.09 -48.65 13.26
N SER A 250 -12.98 -48.33 12.30
CA SER A 250 -14.09 -49.13 11.77
C SER A 250 -15.22 -49.60 12.70
N ILE A 251 -16.42 -49.04 12.49
CA ILE A 251 -17.61 -49.87 12.26
C ILE A 251 -18.40 -49.29 11.07
N SER A 252 -18.66 -50.18 10.12
CA SER A 252 -19.37 -50.00 8.86
C SER A 252 -20.86 -50.36 8.97
N LYS A 253 -21.66 -49.78 8.05
CA LYS A 253 -22.93 -50.27 7.45
C LYS A 253 -24.24 -50.20 8.27
N GLU A 254 -25.23 -49.49 7.72
CA GLU A 254 -26.48 -49.98 7.05
C GLU A 254 -27.30 -48.72 6.67
N SER A 255 -27.57 -48.37 5.39
CA SER A 255 -28.56 -48.90 4.43
C SER A 255 -30.00 -49.01 4.95
N ASN A 256 -30.80 -47.94 4.76
CA ASN A 256 -32.01 -47.92 3.92
C ASN A 256 -32.42 -46.47 3.64
#